data_AF-A0A9X5XE83-F1
#
_entry.id   AF-A0A9X5XE83-F1
#
_cell.length_a   1.000
_cell.length_b   1.000
_cell.length_c   1.000
_cell.angle_alpha   90.00
_cell.angle_beta   90.00
_cell.angle_gamma   90.00
#
_symmetry.space_group_name_H-M   'P 1'
#
loop_
_entity.id
_entity.type
_entity.pdbx_description
1 polymer ?
#
loop_
_entity_poly.entity_id
_entity_poly.type
_entity_poly.pdbx_seq_one_letter_code
_entity_poly.pdbx_strand_id
1 'polypeptide(L)'
;MDGRQWRSIIEGAQAGDRRALDELVAGWLPLVYNIVGRALNGHADVDDVVQETMLRAVDHLGSLRDPDSFRSWLVAITMRQIRERSRRRTAEPLADGAGEQAADFAELTVLRLQLEGQRREVAEAVRWLDDEDRQLLSL
;
A
#
# COMPACT_ATOMS: atom_id res chain seq x y z
N MET A 1 -15.32 -9.05 0.94
CA MET A 1 -15.16 -9.24 -0.52
C MET A 1 -14.24 -10.42 -0.72
N ASP A 2 -14.72 -11.47 -1.37
CA ASP A 2 -13.96 -12.71 -1.59
C ASP A 2 -12.91 -12.53 -2.72
N GLY A 3 -11.83 -13.32 -2.73
CA GLY A 3 -10.73 -13.16 -3.69
C GLY A 3 -11.16 -13.32 -5.16
N ARG A 4 -12.12 -14.22 -5.42
CA ARG A 4 -12.72 -14.42 -6.75
C ARG A 4 -13.52 -13.21 -7.23
N GLN A 5 -14.14 -12.47 -6.30
CA GLN A 5 -14.91 -11.27 -6.63
C GLN A 5 -13.98 -10.14 -7.10
N TRP A 6 -12.83 -9.97 -6.45
CA TRP A 6 -11.84 -8.97 -6.86
C TRP A 6 -11.25 -9.22 -8.23
N ARG A 7 -10.90 -10.48 -8.55
CA ARG A 7 -10.40 -10.84 -9.88
C ARG A 7 -11.36 -10.36 -10.98
N SER A 8 -12.64 -10.69 -10.88
CA SER A 8 -13.63 -10.30 -11.89
C SER A 8 -13.79 -8.78 -12.02
N ILE A 9 -13.72 -8.05 -10.90
CA ILE A 9 -13.75 -6.57 -10.91
C ILE A 9 -12.51 -6.01 -11.62
N ILE A 10 -11.33 -6.56 -11.36
CA ILE A 10 -10.08 -6.13 -12.00
C ILE A 10 -10.12 -6.39 -13.50
N GLU A 11 -10.53 -7.59 -13.91
CA GLU A 11 -10.65 -7.96 -15.33
C GLU A 11 -11.68 -7.07 -16.05
N GLY A 12 -12.82 -6.79 -15.41
CA GLY A 12 -13.82 -5.86 -15.94
C GLY A 12 -13.25 -4.45 -16.11
N ALA A 13 -12.55 -3.95 -15.10
CA ALA A 13 -11.92 -2.63 -15.16
C ALA A 13 -10.82 -2.55 -16.24
N GLN A 14 -10.03 -3.61 -16.43
CA GLN A 14 -9.05 -3.73 -17.52
C GLN A 14 -9.72 -3.74 -18.91
N ALA A 15 -10.92 -4.32 -19.03
CA ALA A 15 -11.72 -4.31 -20.24
C ALA A 15 -12.47 -2.98 -20.49
N GLY A 16 -12.33 -1.98 -19.59
CA GLY A 16 -12.97 -0.68 -19.71
C GLY A 16 -14.37 -0.59 -19.10
N ASP A 17 -14.80 -1.57 -18.29
CA ASP A 17 -16.04 -1.45 -17.52
C ASP A 17 -15.88 -0.38 -16.43
N ARG A 18 -16.58 0.74 -16.62
CA ARG A 18 -16.55 1.89 -15.72
C ARG A 18 -17.07 1.56 -14.31
N ARG A 19 -18.07 0.68 -14.19
CA ARG A 19 -18.58 0.29 -12.86
C ARG A 19 -17.57 -0.54 -12.11
N ALA A 20 -16.92 -1.47 -12.80
CA ALA A 20 -15.85 -2.27 -12.23
C ALA A 20 -14.67 -1.39 -11.80
N LEU A 21 -14.32 -0.37 -12.60
CA LEU A 21 -13.29 0.60 -12.24
C LEU A 21 -13.67 1.41 -10.99
N ASP A 22 -14.90 1.91 -10.93
CA ASP A 22 -15.38 2.68 -9.77
C ASP A 22 -15.36 1.82 -8.48
N GLU A 23 -15.79 0.56 -8.57
CA GLU A 23 -15.77 -0.39 -7.45
C GLU A 23 -14.32 -0.73 -7.02
N LEU A 24 -13.42 -0.91 -7.99
CA LEU A 24 -12.00 -1.13 -7.73
C LEU A 24 -11.37 0.06 -7.02
N VAL A 25 -11.58 1.27 -7.52
CA VAL A 25 -11.04 2.49 -6.90
C VAL A 25 -11.58 2.63 -5.48
N ALA A 26 -12.90 2.54 -5.29
CA ALA A 26 -13.52 2.72 -3.99
C ALA A 26 -13.06 1.69 -2.94
N GLY A 27 -12.91 0.42 -3.34
CA GLY A 27 -12.52 -0.64 -2.40
C GLY A 27 -11.06 -0.60 -1.96
N TRP A 28 -10.16 -0.04 -2.78
CA TRP A 28 -8.73 -0.01 -2.50
C TRP A 28 -8.21 1.35 -2.01
N LEU A 29 -8.99 2.42 -2.17
CA LEU A 29 -8.68 3.75 -1.66
C LEU A 29 -8.29 3.75 -0.15
N PRO A 30 -9.01 3.03 0.76
CA PRO A 30 -8.64 3.00 2.18
C PRO A 30 -7.27 2.39 2.46
N LEU A 31 -6.83 1.39 1.67
CA LEU A 31 -5.50 0.80 1.82
C LEU A 31 -4.42 1.84 1.49
N VAL A 32 -4.59 2.56 0.38
CA VAL A 32 -3.63 3.57 -0.06
C VAL A 32 -3.56 4.71 0.97
N TYR A 33 -4.70 5.20 1.46
CA TYR A 33 -4.74 6.20 2.54
C TYR A 33 -3.98 5.74 3.79
N ASN A 34 -4.18 4.49 4.22
CA ASN A 34 -3.49 3.97 5.41
C ASN A 34 -1.97 3.92 5.23
N ILE A 35 -1.49 3.45 4.08
CA ILE A 35 -0.05 3.35 3.79
C ILE A 35 0.57 4.75 3.72
N VAL A 36 -0.06 5.65 2.95
CA VAL A 36 0.43 7.02 2.74
C VAL A 36 0.38 7.82 4.04
N GLY A 37 -0.75 7.80 4.75
CA GLY A 37 -0.93 8.50 6.03
C GLY A 37 0.11 8.08 7.07
N ARG A 38 0.42 6.78 7.15
CA ARG A 38 1.46 6.27 8.03
C ARG A 38 2.87 6.70 7.60
N ALA A 39 3.17 6.66 6.31
CA ALA A 39 4.48 7.03 5.78
C ALA A 39 4.77 8.54 5.89
N LEU A 40 3.74 9.37 5.80
CA LEU A 40 3.83 10.82 5.91
C LEU A 40 3.51 11.35 7.31
N ASN A 41 3.22 10.47 8.27
CA ASN A 41 2.84 10.84 9.64
C ASN A 41 1.73 11.91 9.70
N GLY A 42 0.72 11.77 8.85
CA GLY A 42 -0.43 12.70 8.80
C GLY A 42 -0.14 14.09 8.19
N HIS A 43 0.95 14.25 7.42
CA HIS A 43 1.25 15.50 6.71
C HIS A 43 0.11 15.93 5.77
N ALA A 44 0.00 17.23 5.50
CA ALA A 44 -0.99 17.80 4.57
C ALA A 44 -0.91 17.27 3.12
N ASP A 45 0.16 16.56 2.76
CA ASP A 45 0.38 16.04 1.40
C ASP A 45 -0.27 14.66 1.18
N VAL A 46 -0.92 14.08 2.20
CA VAL A 46 -1.46 12.72 2.12
C VAL A 46 -2.47 12.60 0.98
N ASP A 47 -3.41 13.55 0.87
CA ASP A 47 -4.46 13.52 -0.14
C ASP A 47 -3.88 13.58 -1.57
N ASP A 48 -2.89 14.46 -1.79
CA ASP A 48 -2.21 14.60 -3.08
C ASP A 48 -1.49 13.30 -3.49
N VAL A 49 -0.76 12.68 -2.56
CA VAL A 49 -0.01 11.44 -2.82
C VAL A 49 -0.96 10.27 -3.06
N VAL A 50 -2.08 10.19 -2.33
CA VAL A 50 -3.12 9.18 -2.56
C VAL A 50 -3.72 9.37 -3.95
N GLN A 51 -4.08 10.60 -4.32
CA GLN A 51 -4.67 10.90 -5.62
C GLN A 51 -3.72 10.54 -6.76
N GLU A 52 -2.45 10.98 -6.71
CA GLU A 52 -1.46 10.64 -7.75
C GLU A 52 -1.23 9.13 -7.83
N THR A 53 -1.22 8.43 -6.69
CA THR A 53 -1.12 6.96 -6.65
C THR A 53 -2.28 6.29 -7.37
N MET A 54 -3.52 6.71 -7.08
CA MET A 54 -4.71 6.11 -7.66
C MET A 54 -4.81 6.41 -9.16
N LEU A 55 -4.49 7.62 -9.60
CA LEU A 55 -4.44 7.96 -11.03
C LEU A 55 -3.45 7.07 -11.78
N ARG A 56 -2.22 6.93 -11.24
CA ARG A 56 -1.21 6.04 -11.83
C ARG A 56 -1.65 4.58 -11.84
N ALA A 57 -2.32 4.12 -10.80
CA ALA A 57 -2.87 2.76 -10.77
C ALA A 57 -3.91 2.60 -11.88
N VAL A 58 -4.86 3.52 -12.04
CA VAL A 58 -5.84 3.44 -13.15
C VAL A 58 -5.15 3.44 -14.52
N ASP A 59 -4.20 4.35 -14.75
CA ASP A 59 -3.48 4.45 -16.03
C ASP A 59 -2.70 3.18 -16.40
N HIS A 60 -2.14 2.50 -15.39
CA HIS A 60 -1.31 1.31 -15.59
C HIS A 60 -2.06 0.00 -15.36
N LEU A 61 -3.35 0.04 -15.05
CA LEU A 61 -4.15 -1.14 -14.72
C LEU A 61 -4.11 -2.19 -15.83
N GLY A 62 -4.13 -1.76 -17.09
CA GLY A 62 -4.01 -2.65 -18.25
C GLY A 62 -2.66 -3.37 -18.39
N SER A 63 -1.62 -2.93 -17.65
CA SER A 63 -0.32 -3.61 -17.62
C SER A 63 -0.23 -4.74 -16.59
N LEU A 64 -1.21 -4.85 -15.69
CA LEU A 64 -1.25 -5.91 -14.68
C LEU A 64 -1.60 -7.25 -15.33
N ARG A 65 -0.63 -8.17 -15.36
CA ARG A 65 -0.79 -9.48 -16.03
C ARG A 65 -1.60 -10.49 -15.21
N ASP A 66 -1.51 -10.42 -13.89
CA ASP A 66 -2.21 -11.32 -12.97
C ASP A 66 -3.09 -10.50 -12.01
N PRO A 67 -4.43 -10.61 -12.11
CA PRO A 67 -5.36 -9.94 -11.20
C PRO A 67 -5.17 -10.29 -9.72
N ASP A 68 -4.69 -11.51 -9.38
CA ASP A 68 -4.46 -11.87 -7.98
C ASP A 68 -3.31 -11.07 -7.35
N SER A 69 -2.40 -10.58 -8.18
CA SER A 69 -1.27 -9.74 -7.79
C SER A 69 -1.64 -8.25 -7.66
N PHE A 70 -2.92 -7.87 -7.83
CA PHE A 70 -3.34 -6.45 -7.78
C PHE A 70 -2.96 -5.76 -6.47
N ARG A 71 -3.17 -6.43 -5.33
CA ARG A 71 -2.88 -5.86 -4.01
C ARG A 71 -1.41 -5.48 -3.88
N SER A 72 -0.52 -6.41 -4.20
CA SER A 72 0.92 -6.17 -4.12
C SER A 72 1.28 -5.07 -5.11
N TRP A 73 0.90 -5.20 -6.38
CA TRP A 73 1.15 -4.20 -7.41
C TRP A 73 0.74 -2.76 -7.01
N LEU A 74 -0.45 -2.58 -6.41
CA LEU A 74 -0.90 -1.28 -5.90
C LEU A 74 -0.01 -0.74 -4.76
N VAL A 75 0.43 -1.61 -3.86
CA VAL A 75 1.37 -1.25 -2.78
C VAL A 75 2.71 -0.78 -3.35
N ALA A 76 3.23 -1.41 -4.41
CA ALA A 76 4.46 -0.94 -5.05
C ALA A 76 4.32 0.45 -5.67
N ILE A 77 3.20 0.72 -6.37
CA ILE A 77 2.92 2.05 -6.91
C ILE A 77 2.89 3.08 -5.77
N THR A 78 2.17 2.77 -4.69
CA THR A 78 2.06 3.63 -3.49
C THR A 78 3.44 3.96 -2.90
N MET A 79 4.28 2.94 -2.71
CA MET A 79 5.61 3.10 -2.12
C MET A 79 6.58 3.85 -3.04
N ARG A 80 6.42 3.71 -4.36
CA ARG A 80 7.15 4.52 -5.33
C ARG A 80 6.74 5.99 -5.23
N GLN A 81 5.44 6.30 -5.10
CA GLN A 81 4.97 7.68 -4.92
C GLN A 81 5.49 8.31 -3.63
N ILE A 82 5.46 7.57 -2.51
CA ILE A 82 6.03 8.04 -1.24
C ILE A 82 7.53 8.35 -1.38
N ARG A 83 8.30 7.46 -2.01
CA ARG A 83 9.74 7.69 -2.26
C ARG A 83 9.99 8.86 -3.19
N GLU A 84 9.21 8.98 -4.25
CA GLU A 84 9.32 10.09 -5.20
C GLU A 84 9.02 11.42 -4.51
N ARG A 85 7.98 11.50 -3.66
CA ARG A 85 7.69 12.70 -2.87
C ARG A 85 8.83 13.01 -1.88
N SER A 86 9.37 12.01 -1.21
CA SER A 86 10.52 12.21 -0.30
C SER A 86 11.79 12.63 -1.05
N ARG A 87 12.00 12.15 -2.28
CA ARG A 87 13.09 12.58 -3.17
C ARG A 87 12.88 13.97 -3.72
N ARG A 88 11.69 14.34 -4.19
CA ARG A 88 11.37 15.71 -4.64
C ARG A 88 11.55 16.74 -3.52
N ARG A 89 11.28 16.37 -2.26
CA ARG A 89 11.63 17.18 -1.08
C ARG A 89 13.15 17.36 -0.88
N THR A 90 13.95 16.51 -1.51
CA THR A 90 15.43 16.47 -1.43
C THR A 90 16.14 16.72 -2.79
N ALA A 91 15.38 16.92 -3.89
CA ALA A 91 15.72 17.13 -5.32
C ALA A 91 15.80 15.91 -6.31
N GLU A 92 15.31 16.20 -7.54
CA GLU A 92 15.21 15.53 -8.89
C GLU A 92 14.35 14.25 -9.17
N PRO A 93 13.60 14.17 -10.32
CA PRO A 93 12.65 13.08 -10.64
C PRO A 93 13.16 12.00 -11.62
N LEU A 94 12.68 10.75 -11.50
CA LEU A 94 13.04 9.62 -12.36
C LEU A 94 11.84 9.01 -13.12
N ALA A 95 12.06 8.74 -14.41
CA ALA A 95 11.09 8.28 -15.43
C ALA A 95 10.71 6.79 -15.34
N ASP A 96 9.69 6.42 -16.14
CA ASP A 96 8.82 5.25 -15.98
C ASP A 96 9.19 4.01 -16.82
N GLY A 97 9.03 2.83 -16.22
CA GLY A 97 9.33 1.50 -16.77
C GLY A 97 9.06 0.41 -15.73
N ALA A 98 7.86 0.39 -15.14
CA ALA A 98 7.64 -0.18 -13.82
C ALA A 98 6.78 -1.47 -13.75
N GLY A 99 6.10 -1.90 -14.82
CA GLY A 99 5.05 -2.94 -14.71
C GLY A 99 5.50 -4.26 -14.06
N GLU A 100 6.55 -4.89 -14.59
CA GLU A 100 7.04 -6.20 -14.12
C GLU A 100 7.92 -6.06 -12.86
N GLN A 101 8.74 -5.01 -12.79
CA GLN A 101 9.59 -4.71 -11.64
C GLN A 101 8.78 -4.27 -10.40
N ALA A 102 7.61 -3.69 -10.59
CA ALA A 102 6.74 -3.28 -9.48
C ALA A 102 6.10 -4.48 -8.77
N ALA A 103 5.80 -5.57 -9.48
CA ALA A 103 5.22 -6.77 -8.88
C ALA A 103 6.21 -7.45 -7.91
N ASP A 104 7.46 -7.68 -8.34
CA ASP A 104 8.51 -8.25 -7.48
C ASP A 104 8.84 -7.33 -6.29
N PHE A 105 8.96 -6.02 -6.55
CA PHE A 105 9.20 -5.04 -5.51
C PHE A 105 8.05 -4.96 -4.49
N ALA A 106 6.81 -5.15 -4.97
CA ALA A 106 5.63 -5.13 -4.14
C ALA A 106 5.61 -6.30 -3.15
N GLU A 107 5.89 -7.51 -3.62
CA GLU A 107 5.88 -8.70 -2.77
C GLU A 107 6.87 -8.54 -1.61
N LEU A 108 8.09 -8.06 -1.91
CA LEU A 108 9.08 -7.71 -0.88
C LEU A 108 8.61 -6.61 0.07
N THR A 109 7.87 -5.62 -0.43
CA THR A 109 7.39 -4.50 0.40
C THR A 109 6.22 -4.91 1.29
N VAL A 110 5.29 -5.71 0.78
CA VAL A 110 4.21 -6.30 1.56
C VAL A 110 4.78 -7.19 2.65
N LEU A 111 5.74 -8.05 2.31
CA LEU A 111 6.47 -8.88 3.27
C LEU A 111 7.15 -8.03 4.35
N ARG A 112 7.83 -6.94 3.96
CA ARG A 112 8.48 -6.03 4.89
C ARG A 112 7.49 -5.32 5.81
N LEU A 113 6.38 -4.83 5.28
CA LEU A 113 5.31 -4.19 6.07
C LEU A 113 4.67 -5.20 7.04
N GLN A 114 4.50 -6.45 6.64
CA GLN A 114 4.03 -7.52 7.52
C GLN A 114 5.04 -7.81 8.65
N LEU A 115 6.33 -7.93 8.34
CA LEU A 115 7.37 -8.10 9.36
C LEU A 115 7.47 -6.90 10.31
N GLU A 116 7.42 -5.67 9.78
CA GLU A 116 7.46 -4.46 10.60
C GLU A 116 6.19 -4.28 11.44
N GLY A 117 5.03 -4.69 10.91
CA GLY A 117 3.75 -4.78 11.62
C GLY A 117 3.83 -5.79 12.76
N GLN A 118 4.25 -7.03 12.49
CA GLN A 118 4.42 -8.08 13.50
C GLN A 118 5.43 -7.69 14.58
N ARG A 119 6.56 -7.08 14.23
CA ARG A 119 7.53 -6.58 15.22
C ARG A 119 6.94 -5.50 16.12
N ARG A 120 6.02 -4.69 15.61
CA ARG A 120 5.39 -3.60 16.36
C ARG A 120 4.21 -4.08 17.20
N GLU A 121 3.46 -5.07 16.72
CA GLU A 121 2.44 -5.79 17.49
C GLU A 121 3.07 -6.57 18.64
N VAL A 122 4.21 -7.24 18.41
CA VAL A 122 5.03 -7.84 19.48
C VAL A 122 5.55 -6.75 20.42
N ALA A 123 6.04 -5.62 19.92
CA ALA A 123 6.49 -4.52 20.79
C ALA A 123 5.35 -3.85 21.58
N GLU A 124 4.12 -3.85 21.05
CA GLU A 124 2.92 -3.40 21.77
C GLU A 124 2.45 -4.45 22.78
N ALA A 125 2.48 -5.74 22.43
CA ALA A 125 2.16 -6.85 23.34
C ALA A 125 3.18 -6.99 24.49
N VAL A 126 4.47 -6.82 24.22
CA VAL A 126 5.53 -6.77 25.25
C VAL A 126 5.35 -5.56 26.17
N ARG A 127 4.85 -4.43 25.65
CA ARG A 127 4.49 -3.27 26.49
C ARG A 127 3.30 -3.54 27.42
N TRP A 128 2.42 -4.50 27.09
CA TRP A 128 1.35 -4.96 27.97
C TRP A 128 1.79 -6.05 28.96
N LEU A 129 2.83 -6.82 28.64
CA LEU A 129 3.43 -7.81 29.55
C LEU A 129 4.38 -7.17 30.60
N ASP A 130 4.89 -5.96 30.34
CA ASP A 130 5.85 -5.27 31.21
C ASP A 130 5.22 -4.46 32.38
N ASP A 131 3.88 -4.42 32.50
CA ASP A 131 3.18 -3.66 33.55
C ASP A 131 2.63 -4.52 34.70
N GLU A 132 2.41 -5.83 34.51
CA GLU A 132 1.89 -6.71 35.57
C GLU A 132 2.99 -7.40 36.42
N ASP A 133 4.22 -7.53 35.93
CA ASP A 133 5.29 -8.27 36.63
C ASP A 133 6.30 -7.41 37.41
N ARG A 134 6.28 -6.07 37.29
CA ARG A 134 7.22 -5.20 38.04
C ARG A 134 6.94 -5.11 39.54
N GLN A 135 5.76 -5.48 40.00
CA GLN A 135 5.43 -5.43 41.44
C GLN A 135 5.93 -6.67 42.22
N LEU A 136 6.28 -7.77 41.55
CA LEU A 136 6.73 -9.00 42.22
C LEU A 136 8.25 -9.06 42.52
N LEU A 137 9.04 -8.07 42.09
CA LEU A 137 10.48 -7.98 42.38
C LEU A 137 10.86 -6.86 43.37
N SER A 138 9.89 -6.34 44.13
CA SER A 138 10.13 -5.28 45.13
C SER A 138 9.81 -5.65 46.59
N LEU A 139 9.67 -6.95 46.89
CA LEU A 139 9.57 -7.47 48.26
C LEU A 139 10.75 -8.38 48.59
#